data_AF-A0A1H8FGK0-F1
#
_entry.id   AF-A0A1H8FGK0-F1
#
_cell.length_a   1.000
_cell.length_b   1.000
_cell.length_c   1.000
_cell.angle_alpha   90.00
_cell.angle_beta   90.00
_cell.angle_gamma   90.00
#
_symmetry.space_group_name_H-M   'P 1'
#
loop_
_entity.id
_entity.type
_entity.pdbx_description
1 polymer ?
#
loop_
_entity_poly.entity_id
_entity_poly.type
_entity_poly.pdbx_seq_one_letter_code
_entity_poly.pdbx_strand_id
1 'polypeptide(L)'
;MMTGINRKSVFGLIVLVAMAGHYALLRVPFVGNDFGRDIAEWPLLADLVITFPLLYYFMFRPSPKAFFLRWLTFAALSLWFGSLMIPDEGKVIWRGVERLWPLYIALQAALELYVLVFLVRKIRALARMGGDVDEAMEQTIRGRLGRGATGWFALFEARIWYYGLFMRKGSQLRLRGEQHFSYDKNEGNASNQIAVIMMLLFEMPLSHLLLHLVAVKPVLAWIVDGLTLWSMLYIVAEYRATHWRPVSLDKDALLIRYGVFAADRVVPYWMVESISRRGGYVPRERGVLRLYQFGGANVEIRLRPGSRLPGFAGREQVVTRICIGIDKPDAFIDAVRAKLQQS
;
A
#
# COMPACT_ATOMS: atom_id res chain seq x y z
N MET A 1 33.99 -9.36 12.80
CA MET A 1 32.69 -9.98 12.47
C MET A 1 32.32 -9.53 11.06
N MET A 2 32.74 -10.26 10.01
CA MET A 2 32.43 -9.90 8.62
C MET A 2 30.93 -10.13 8.40
N THR A 3 30.19 -9.06 8.15
CA THR A 3 28.80 -9.12 7.71
C THR A 3 28.75 -9.92 6.40
N GLY A 4 28.28 -11.16 6.46
CA GLY A 4 28.12 -12.00 5.28
C GLY A 4 27.26 -11.28 4.25
N ILE A 5 27.79 -11.08 3.04
CA ILE A 5 27.10 -10.35 1.98
C ILE A 5 25.80 -11.10 1.67
N ASN A 6 24.67 -10.40 1.76
CA ASN A 6 23.35 -10.96 1.49
C ASN A 6 23.30 -11.48 0.05
N ARG A 7 23.00 -12.76 -0.14
CA ARG A 7 22.89 -13.40 -1.47
C ARG A 7 21.97 -12.63 -2.44
N LYS A 8 20.95 -11.95 -1.92
CA LYS A 8 20.06 -11.07 -2.71
C LYS A 8 20.78 -9.83 -3.22
N SER A 9 21.63 -9.22 -2.40
CA SER A 9 22.46 -8.07 -2.77
C SER A 9 23.52 -8.47 -3.80
N VAL A 10 24.12 -9.66 -3.67
CA VAL A 10 25.06 -10.20 -4.67
C VAL A 10 24.36 -10.42 -6.01
N PHE A 11 23.21 -11.09 -6.01
CA PHE A 11 22.44 -11.32 -7.24
C PHE A 11 22.04 -9.98 -7.90
N GLY A 12 21.55 -9.02 -7.12
CA GLY A 12 21.21 -7.69 -7.62
C GLY A 12 22.39 -6.95 -8.23
N LEU A 13 23.58 -7.06 -7.61
CA LEU A 13 24.81 -6.46 -8.13
C LEU A 13 25.23 -7.10 -9.47
N ILE A 14 25.17 -8.43 -9.60
CA ILE A 14 25.50 -9.14 -10.85
C ILE A 14 24.59 -8.67 -11.99
N VAL A 15 23.28 -8.63 -11.75
CA VAL A 15 22.31 -8.16 -12.74
C VAL A 15 22.60 -6.72 -13.13
N LEU A 16 22.88 -5.83 -12.17
CA LEU A 16 23.14 -4.42 -12.44
C LEU A 16 24.42 -4.21 -13.26
N VAL A 17 25.51 -4.92 -12.93
CA VAL A 17 26.77 -4.87 -13.68
C VAL A 17 26.57 -5.39 -15.10
N ALA A 18 25.87 -6.51 -15.27
CA ALA A 18 25.57 -7.05 -16.59
C ALA A 18 24.70 -6.10 -17.41
N MET A 19 23.67 -5.48 -16.82
CA MET A 19 22.83 -4.48 -17.52
C MET A 19 23.61 -3.22 -17.90
N ALA A 20 24.55 -2.76 -17.06
CA ALA A 20 25.44 -1.66 -17.42
C ALA A 20 26.39 -2.04 -18.57
N GLY A 21 26.88 -3.29 -18.60
CA GLY A 21 27.67 -3.82 -19.71
C GLY A 21 26.88 -3.87 -21.01
N HIS A 22 25.64 -4.35 -20.98
CA HIS A 22 24.73 -4.34 -22.14
C HIS A 22 24.42 -2.91 -22.60
N TYR A 23 24.21 -1.97 -21.68
CA TYR A 23 24.03 -0.56 -22.02
C TYR A 23 25.26 0.00 -22.77
N ALA A 24 26.46 -0.24 -22.25
CA ALA A 24 27.70 0.17 -22.89
C ALA A 24 27.83 -0.47 -24.28
N LEU A 25 27.51 -1.75 -24.41
CA LEU A 25 27.60 -2.49 -25.67
C LEU A 25 26.65 -1.93 -26.74
N LEU A 26 25.43 -1.56 -26.35
CA LEU A 26 24.38 -1.11 -27.26
C LEU A 26 24.43 0.39 -27.60
N ARG A 27 25.04 1.23 -26.76
CA ARG A 27 24.96 2.71 -26.88
C ARG A 27 26.31 3.43 -26.95
N VAL A 28 27.42 2.79 -26.54
CA VAL A 28 28.75 3.41 -26.59
C VAL A 28 29.51 2.84 -27.78
N PRO A 29 30.05 3.66 -28.71
CA PRO A 29 30.89 3.16 -29.79
C PRO A 29 32.23 2.64 -29.27
N PHE A 30 32.58 1.38 -29.56
CA PHE A 30 33.89 0.80 -29.26
C PHE A 30 34.26 -0.29 -30.28
N VAL A 31 35.48 -0.81 -30.19
CA VAL A 31 36.00 -1.79 -31.17
C VAL A 31 35.15 -3.07 -31.22
N GLY A 32 34.54 -3.48 -30.10
CA GLY A 32 33.76 -4.71 -30.02
C GLY A 32 32.32 -4.63 -30.54
N ASN A 33 31.81 -3.45 -30.89
CA ASN A 33 30.51 -3.28 -31.58
C ASN A 33 30.65 -2.64 -32.96
N ASP A 34 31.85 -2.73 -33.55
CA ASP A 34 32.22 -2.08 -34.82
C ASP A 34 31.79 -0.61 -34.86
N PHE A 35 32.06 0.12 -33.77
CA PHE A 35 31.65 1.52 -33.57
C PHE A 35 30.14 1.77 -33.77
N GLY A 36 29.31 0.80 -33.39
CA GLY A 36 27.84 0.86 -33.48
C GLY A 36 27.25 0.34 -34.79
N ARG A 37 28.06 -0.27 -35.67
CA ARG A 37 27.59 -0.85 -36.94
C ARG A 37 27.04 -2.27 -36.79
N ASP A 38 27.55 -3.04 -35.83
CA ASP A 38 27.07 -4.39 -35.54
C ASP A 38 26.62 -4.50 -34.08
N ILE A 39 25.30 -4.40 -33.90
CA ILE A 39 24.66 -4.42 -32.59
C ILE A 39 24.01 -5.79 -32.41
N ALA A 40 24.75 -6.73 -31.81
CA ALA A 40 24.21 -8.05 -31.51
C ALA A 40 23.13 -7.99 -30.40
N GLU A 41 21.87 -8.27 -30.75
CA GLU A 41 20.73 -8.27 -29.81
C GLU A 41 20.67 -9.54 -28.94
N TRP A 42 21.18 -10.66 -29.45
CA TRP A 42 21.03 -11.98 -28.85
C TRP A 42 21.71 -12.14 -27.47
N PRO A 43 22.84 -11.48 -27.12
CA PRO A 43 23.44 -11.61 -25.80
C PRO A 43 22.53 -11.05 -24.71
N LEU A 44 21.82 -9.95 -24.99
CA LEU A 44 20.84 -9.36 -24.07
C LEU A 44 19.68 -10.35 -23.82
N LEU A 45 19.15 -10.95 -24.88
CA LEU A 45 18.10 -11.98 -24.78
C LEU A 45 18.56 -13.19 -23.97
N ALA A 46 19.74 -13.71 -24.28
CA ALA A 46 20.31 -14.87 -23.60
C ALA A 46 20.50 -14.59 -22.11
N ASP A 47 21.06 -13.43 -21.75
CA ASP A 47 21.31 -13.12 -20.35
C ASP A 47 20.03 -12.94 -19.54
N LEU A 48 19.02 -12.28 -20.11
CA LEU A 48 17.80 -12.01 -19.39
C LEU A 48 16.82 -13.19 -19.35
N VAL A 49 16.74 -14.01 -20.40
CA VAL A 49 15.81 -15.14 -20.50
C VAL A 49 16.42 -16.44 -19.95
N ILE A 50 17.73 -16.60 -20.03
CA ILE A 50 18.42 -17.86 -19.68
C ILE A 50 19.37 -17.63 -18.50
N THR A 51 20.37 -16.74 -18.63
CA THR A 51 21.45 -16.61 -17.64
C THR A 51 20.94 -16.16 -16.26
N PHE A 52 20.19 -15.06 -16.17
CA PHE A 52 19.71 -14.54 -14.89
C PHE A 52 18.68 -15.45 -14.20
N PRO A 53 17.72 -16.06 -14.91
CA PRO A 53 16.85 -17.03 -14.26
C PRO A 53 17.59 -18.28 -13.80
N LEU A 54 18.52 -18.84 -14.59
CA LEU A 54 19.33 -19.97 -14.14
C LEU A 54 20.19 -19.59 -12.93
N LEU A 55 20.83 -18.43 -12.96
CA LEU A 55 21.58 -17.90 -11.81
C LEU A 55 20.68 -17.76 -10.58
N TYR A 56 19.46 -17.24 -10.76
CA TYR A 56 18.46 -17.16 -9.69
C TYR A 56 18.09 -18.55 -9.16
N TYR A 57 17.89 -19.52 -10.03
CA TYR A 57 17.60 -20.90 -9.66
C TYR A 57 18.74 -21.52 -8.84
N PHE A 58 19.99 -21.40 -9.30
CA PHE A 58 21.14 -21.95 -8.60
C PHE A 58 21.41 -21.27 -7.25
N MET A 59 21.22 -19.95 -7.16
CA MET A 59 21.48 -19.19 -5.93
C MET A 59 20.40 -19.39 -4.85
N PHE A 60 19.13 -19.48 -5.24
CA PHE A 60 18.00 -19.46 -4.31
C PHE A 60 17.20 -20.76 -4.24
N ARG A 61 17.40 -21.69 -5.18
CA ARG A 61 16.68 -22.97 -5.31
C ARG A 61 15.17 -22.83 -5.03
N PRO A 62 14.48 -21.91 -5.74
CA PRO A 62 13.06 -21.66 -5.56
C PRO A 62 12.22 -22.89 -5.95
N SER A 63 11.00 -22.98 -5.42
CA SER A 63 10.02 -23.97 -5.91
C SER A 63 9.72 -23.74 -7.40
N PRO A 64 9.31 -24.76 -8.18
CA PRO A 64 9.03 -24.60 -9.61
C PRO A 64 8.04 -23.47 -9.92
N LYS A 65 7.01 -23.29 -9.07
CA LYS A 65 6.05 -22.17 -9.19
C LYS A 65 6.71 -20.80 -8.99
N ALA A 66 7.53 -20.67 -7.96
CA ALA A 66 8.22 -19.42 -7.67
C ALA A 66 9.31 -19.11 -8.71
N PHE A 67 9.98 -20.13 -9.23
CA PHE A 67 10.92 -20.02 -10.34
C PHE A 67 10.22 -19.50 -11.59
N PHE A 68 9.14 -20.15 -12.02
CA PHE A 68 8.39 -19.76 -13.22
C PHE A 68 7.90 -18.32 -13.14
N LEU A 69 7.37 -17.91 -11.97
CA LEU A 69 6.92 -16.53 -11.76
C LEU A 69 8.08 -15.53 -11.88
N ARG A 70 9.26 -15.86 -11.33
CA ARG A 70 10.46 -15.01 -11.41
C ARG A 70 11.05 -14.96 -12.82
N TRP A 71 11.08 -16.09 -13.51
CA TRP A 71 11.48 -16.18 -14.91
C TRP A 71 10.59 -15.30 -15.78
N LEU A 72 9.26 -15.37 -15.61
CA LEU A 72 8.31 -14.52 -16.32
C LEU A 72 8.57 -13.03 -16.03
N THR A 73 8.87 -12.66 -14.78
CA THR A 73 9.23 -11.26 -14.46
C THR A 73 10.53 -10.81 -15.14
N PHE A 74 11.55 -11.66 -15.22
CA PHE A 74 12.79 -11.32 -15.93
C PHE A 74 12.56 -11.19 -17.44
N ALA A 75 11.77 -12.09 -18.03
CA ALA A 75 11.37 -12.01 -19.43
C ALA A 75 10.55 -10.73 -19.72
N ALA A 76 9.62 -10.35 -18.84
CA ALA A 76 8.86 -9.11 -19.02
C ALA A 76 9.77 -7.87 -18.97
N LEU A 77 10.66 -7.80 -17.98
CA LEU A 77 11.63 -6.71 -17.85
C LEU A 77 12.61 -6.66 -19.01
N SER A 78 12.97 -7.83 -19.56
CA SER A 78 13.90 -7.90 -20.69
C SER A 78 13.31 -7.27 -21.94
N LEU A 79 12.06 -7.61 -22.25
CA LEU A 79 11.32 -7.07 -23.39
C LEU A 79 11.17 -5.55 -23.30
N TRP A 80 10.92 -5.05 -22.09
CA TRP A 80 10.84 -3.62 -21.83
C TRP A 80 12.20 -2.92 -21.91
N PHE A 81 13.27 -3.51 -21.39
CA PHE A 81 14.61 -2.92 -21.42
C PHE A 81 15.18 -2.87 -22.84
N GLY A 82 15.10 -3.96 -23.59
CA GLY A 82 15.63 -3.98 -24.96
C GLY A 82 14.86 -3.09 -25.93
N SER A 83 13.55 -2.85 -25.72
CA SER A 83 12.79 -1.94 -26.59
C SER A 83 13.20 -0.47 -26.41
N LEU A 84 13.65 -0.08 -25.21
CA LEU A 84 14.21 1.24 -24.92
C LEU A 84 15.68 1.37 -25.35
N MET A 85 16.46 0.31 -25.17
CA MET A 85 17.92 0.40 -25.28
C MET A 85 18.45 0.10 -26.68
N ILE A 86 17.83 -0.81 -27.44
CA ILE A 86 18.29 -1.19 -28.79
C ILE A 86 17.86 -0.09 -29.79
N PRO A 87 18.78 0.51 -30.56
CA PRO A 87 18.43 1.46 -31.63
C PRO A 87 17.53 0.81 -32.69
N ASP A 88 16.55 1.55 -33.22
CA ASP A 88 15.53 1.01 -34.15
C ASP A 88 16.12 0.39 -35.44
N GLU A 89 17.28 0.91 -35.87
CA GLU A 89 18.04 0.40 -37.01
C GLU A 89 18.57 -1.02 -36.78
N GLY A 90 18.94 -1.35 -35.54
CA GLY A 90 19.51 -2.65 -35.14
C GLY A 90 18.50 -3.68 -34.65
N LYS A 91 17.19 -3.40 -34.67
CA LYS A 91 16.15 -4.35 -34.22
C LYS A 91 15.77 -5.35 -35.31
N VAL A 92 16.33 -6.55 -35.28
CA VAL A 92 15.96 -7.68 -36.15
C VAL A 92 15.08 -8.66 -35.38
N ILE A 93 15.57 -9.18 -34.25
CA ILE A 93 14.82 -10.13 -33.42
C ILE A 93 13.77 -9.38 -32.61
N TRP A 94 14.12 -8.20 -32.11
CA TRP A 94 13.24 -7.41 -31.25
C TRP A 94 11.96 -6.93 -31.95
N ARG A 95 11.99 -6.62 -33.25
CA ARG A 95 10.78 -6.23 -34.01
C ARG A 95 9.72 -7.34 -34.01
N GLY A 96 10.14 -8.59 -34.09
CA GLY A 96 9.22 -9.74 -34.01
C GLY A 96 8.55 -9.84 -32.65
N VAL A 97 9.29 -9.54 -31.59
CA VAL A 97 8.76 -9.56 -30.21
C VAL A 97 7.90 -8.33 -29.91
N GLU A 98 8.27 -7.15 -30.40
CA GLU A 98 7.47 -5.92 -30.31
C GLU A 98 6.10 -6.08 -30.98
N ARG A 99 6.00 -6.89 -32.05
CA ARG A 99 4.70 -7.21 -32.66
C ARG A 99 3.76 -7.98 -31.72
N LEU A 100 4.31 -8.76 -30.78
CA LEU A 100 3.56 -9.48 -29.75
C LEU A 100 3.29 -8.61 -28.51
N TRP A 101 3.85 -7.41 -28.44
CA TRP A 101 3.68 -6.49 -27.31
C TRP A 101 2.23 -6.19 -26.96
N PRO A 102 1.30 -5.94 -27.92
CA PRO A 102 -0.11 -5.75 -27.60
C PRO A 102 -0.75 -6.99 -26.97
N LEU A 103 -0.37 -8.19 -27.41
CA LEU A 103 -0.85 -9.45 -26.85
C LEU A 103 -0.33 -9.64 -25.42
N TYR A 104 0.93 -9.31 -25.17
CA TYR A 104 1.51 -9.35 -23.82
C TYR A 104 0.79 -8.38 -22.87
N ILE A 105 0.56 -7.12 -23.28
CA ILE A 105 -0.22 -6.14 -22.50
C ILE A 105 -1.63 -6.67 -22.26
N ALA A 106 -2.29 -7.22 -23.29
CA ALA A 106 -3.65 -7.73 -23.16
C ALA A 106 -3.72 -8.92 -22.17
N LEU A 107 -2.75 -9.84 -22.21
CA LEU A 107 -2.68 -10.97 -21.29
C LEU A 107 -2.41 -10.51 -19.86
N GLN A 108 -1.49 -9.55 -19.67
CA GLN A 108 -1.19 -8.98 -18.36
C GLN A 108 -2.42 -8.25 -17.80
N ALA A 109 -3.08 -7.41 -18.60
CA ALA A 109 -4.31 -6.72 -18.22
C ALA A 109 -5.43 -7.73 -17.87
N ALA A 110 -5.57 -8.82 -18.63
CA ALA A 110 -6.52 -9.89 -18.34
C ALA A 110 -6.21 -10.61 -17.03
N LEU A 111 -4.93 -10.88 -16.73
CA LEU A 111 -4.51 -11.48 -15.47
C LEU A 111 -4.78 -10.55 -14.28
N GLU A 112 -4.44 -9.27 -14.41
CA GLU A 112 -4.72 -8.24 -13.40
C GLU A 112 -6.22 -8.12 -13.15
N LEU A 113 -7.03 -8.09 -14.22
CA LEU A 113 -8.49 -8.08 -14.13
C LEU A 113 -9.02 -9.37 -13.48
N TYR A 114 -8.46 -10.54 -13.80
CA TYR A 114 -8.84 -11.80 -13.17
C TYR A 114 -8.54 -11.79 -11.66
N VAL A 115 -7.34 -11.37 -11.26
CA VAL A 115 -6.94 -11.27 -9.85
C VAL A 115 -7.83 -10.27 -9.11
N LEU A 116 -8.12 -9.13 -9.73
CA LEU A 116 -9.05 -8.14 -9.22
C LEU A 116 -10.45 -8.75 -9.02
N VAL A 117 -11.03 -9.37 -10.04
CA VAL A 117 -12.35 -10.02 -9.96
C VAL A 117 -12.35 -11.13 -8.91
N PHE A 118 -11.27 -11.91 -8.79
CA PHE A 118 -11.13 -12.94 -7.77
C PHE A 118 -11.13 -12.34 -6.35
N LEU A 119 -10.34 -11.30 -6.10
CA LEU A 119 -10.28 -10.59 -4.83
C LEU A 119 -11.64 -9.98 -4.48
N VAL A 120 -12.26 -9.30 -5.43
CA VAL A 120 -13.62 -8.74 -5.33
C VAL A 120 -14.63 -9.81 -4.93
N ARG A 121 -14.62 -10.98 -5.60
CA ARG A 121 -15.53 -12.09 -5.28
C ARG A 121 -15.27 -12.66 -3.89
N LYS A 122 -14.02 -12.79 -3.47
CA LYS A 122 -13.64 -13.30 -2.14
C LYS A 122 -14.04 -12.34 -1.03
N ILE A 123 -13.75 -11.05 -1.19
CA ILE A 123 -14.16 -10.01 -0.24
C ILE A 123 -15.69 -9.94 -0.15
N ARG A 124 -16.39 -10.01 -1.29
CA ARG A 124 -17.87 -10.04 -1.31
C ARG A 124 -18.45 -11.29 -0.65
N ALA A 125 -17.81 -12.45 -0.81
CA ALA A 125 -18.22 -13.67 -0.11
C ALA A 125 -18.01 -13.54 1.40
N LEU A 126 -16.88 -12.96 1.84
CA LEU A 126 -16.59 -12.67 3.25
C LEU A 126 -17.61 -11.68 3.82
N ALA A 127 -17.98 -10.64 3.06
CA ALA A 127 -18.99 -9.66 3.46
C ALA A 127 -20.41 -10.23 3.58
N ARG A 128 -20.71 -11.36 2.92
CA ARG A 128 -22.01 -12.06 3.03
C ARG A 128 -22.06 -13.00 4.23
N MET A 129 -20.91 -13.41 4.77
CA MET A 129 -20.84 -14.13 6.03
C MET A 129 -20.99 -13.09 7.13
N GLY A 130 -22.22 -12.88 7.62
CA GLY A 130 -22.49 -11.91 8.67
C GLY A 130 -21.55 -12.08 9.87
N GLY A 131 -21.03 -10.97 10.40
CA GLY A 131 -19.99 -10.98 11.43
C GLY A 131 -19.06 -9.76 11.33
N ASP A 132 -18.03 -9.72 12.16
CA ASP A 132 -16.97 -8.71 12.06
C ASP A 132 -16.08 -8.99 10.84
N VAL A 133 -16.48 -8.48 9.67
CA VAL A 133 -15.74 -8.67 8.41
C VAL A 133 -14.33 -8.08 8.50
N ASP A 134 -14.15 -6.97 9.24
CA ASP A 134 -12.86 -6.32 9.42
C ASP A 134 -11.92 -7.19 10.26
N GLU A 135 -12.42 -7.75 11.36
CA GLU A 135 -11.64 -8.67 12.19
C GLU A 135 -11.36 -9.99 11.47
N ALA A 136 -12.33 -10.57 10.76
CA ALA A 136 -12.13 -11.81 10.00
C ALA A 136 -11.04 -11.63 8.92
N MET A 137 -11.03 -10.47 8.26
CA MET A 137 -10.00 -10.09 7.29
C MET A 137 -8.64 -9.93 7.97
N GLU A 138 -8.57 -9.25 9.10
CA GLU A 138 -7.34 -9.10 9.89
C GLU A 138 -6.77 -10.44 10.35
N GLN A 139 -7.61 -11.32 10.92
CA GLN A 139 -7.20 -12.65 11.37
C GLN A 139 -6.70 -13.51 10.21
N THR A 140 -7.40 -13.51 9.08
CA THR A 140 -7.02 -14.30 7.89
C THR A 140 -5.69 -13.82 7.31
N ILE A 141 -5.51 -12.52 7.15
CA ILE A 141 -4.31 -11.94 6.55
C ILE A 141 -3.11 -12.12 7.48
N ARG A 142 -3.25 -11.80 8.77
CA ARG A 142 -2.17 -11.97 9.74
C ARG A 142 -1.83 -13.43 9.99
N GLY A 143 -2.81 -14.32 9.93
CA GLY A 143 -2.58 -15.77 10.05
C GLY A 143 -1.73 -16.35 8.91
N ARG A 144 -1.81 -15.77 7.70
CA ARG A 144 -1.04 -16.23 6.53
C ARG A 144 0.25 -15.45 6.28
N LEU A 145 0.24 -14.14 6.46
CA LEU A 145 1.33 -13.23 6.08
C LEU A 145 2.09 -12.66 7.29
N GLY A 146 1.65 -12.98 8.52
CA GLY A 146 2.25 -12.48 9.76
C GLY A 146 1.91 -11.02 10.06
N ARG A 147 2.57 -10.46 11.09
CA ARG A 147 2.38 -9.07 11.54
C ARG A 147 3.41 -8.07 10.99
N GLY A 148 4.32 -8.53 10.13
CA GLY A 148 5.34 -7.67 9.51
C GLY A 148 4.79 -6.77 8.39
N ALA A 149 5.68 -6.13 7.65
CA ALA A 149 5.32 -5.17 6.59
C ALA A 149 4.40 -5.76 5.51
N THR A 150 4.61 -7.02 5.11
CA THR A 150 3.78 -7.70 4.10
C THR A 150 2.35 -7.91 4.58
N GLY A 151 2.16 -8.37 5.81
CA GLY A 151 0.83 -8.54 6.40
C GLY A 151 0.13 -7.21 6.64
N TRP A 152 0.87 -6.18 7.06
CA TRP A 152 0.35 -4.82 7.21
C TRP A 152 -0.14 -4.26 5.87
N PHE A 153 0.67 -4.35 4.82
CA PHE A 153 0.32 -3.83 3.49
C PHE A 153 -0.87 -4.59 2.89
N ALA A 154 -0.88 -5.92 3.01
CA ALA A 154 -2.00 -6.73 2.56
C ALA A 154 -3.32 -6.38 3.29
N LEU A 155 -3.27 -6.15 4.60
CA LEU A 155 -4.44 -5.74 5.38
C LEU A 155 -4.91 -4.34 5.00
N PHE A 156 -3.97 -3.42 4.84
CA PHE A 156 -4.24 -2.06 4.38
C PHE A 156 -4.96 -2.07 3.03
N GLU A 157 -4.39 -2.74 2.03
CA GLU A 157 -5.00 -2.90 0.71
C GLU A 157 -6.39 -3.54 0.80
N ALA A 158 -6.52 -4.66 1.50
CA ALA A 158 -7.79 -5.37 1.63
C ALA A 158 -8.89 -4.47 2.25
N ARG A 159 -8.54 -3.63 3.22
CA ARG A 159 -9.46 -2.63 3.80
C ARG A 159 -9.81 -1.51 2.82
N ILE A 160 -8.86 -1.01 2.03
CA ILE A 160 -9.14 -0.03 0.97
C ILE A 160 -10.20 -0.56 0.02
N TRP A 161 -10.01 -1.79 -0.48
CA TRP A 161 -10.98 -2.43 -1.37
C TRP A 161 -12.33 -2.67 -0.69
N TYR A 162 -12.31 -3.18 0.54
CA TYR A 162 -13.53 -3.46 1.32
C TYR A 162 -14.34 -2.19 1.58
N TYR A 163 -13.75 -1.19 2.24
CA TYR A 163 -14.45 0.05 2.58
C TYR A 163 -14.76 0.86 1.33
N GLY A 164 -13.85 0.94 0.36
CA GLY A 164 -14.01 1.71 -0.88
C GLY A 164 -15.11 1.19 -1.80
N LEU A 165 -15.23 -0.13 -2.00
CA LEU A 165 -16.16 -0.70 -3.00
C LEU A 165 -17.34 -1.49 -2.41
N PHE A 166 -17.13 -2.23 -1.33
CA PHE A 166 -18.10 -3.23 -0.85
C PHE A 166 -18.95 -2.73 0.32
N MET A 167 -18.36 -1.91 1.19
CA MET A 167 -19.04 -1.40 2.36
C MET A 167 -20.10 -0.37 1.98
N ARG A 168 -21.38 -0.72 2.17
CA ARG A 168 -22.54 0.16 1.87
C ARG A 168 -23.41 0.50 3.08
N LYS A 169 -23.61 -0.43 4.02
CA LYS A 169 -24.44 -0.23 5.22
C LYS A 169 -23.68 -0.66 6.47
N GLY A 170 -23.38 0.30 7.35
CA GLY A 170 -22.67 0.13 8.62
C GLY A 170 -23.27 -0.88 9.59
N SER A 171 -24.58 -1.08 9.53
CA SER A 171 -25.35 -1.90 10.48
C SER A 171 -24.97 -3.38 10.52
N GLN A 172 -24.12 -3.84 9.59
CA GLN A 172 -23.61 -5.21 9.55
C GLN A 172 -22.24 -5.38 10.21
N LEU A 173 -21.54 -4.30 10.54
CA LEU A 173 -20.25 -4.36 11.22
C LEU A 173 -20.46 -4.56 12.73
N ARG A 174 -20.05 -5.71 13.24
CA ARG A 174 -19.98 -5.99 14.68
C ARG A 174 -18.55 -5.88 15.15
N LEU A 175 -18.06 -4.66 15.32
CA LEU A 175 -16.68 -4.43 15.72
C LEU A 175 -16.46 -4.78 17.19
N ARG A 176 -15.35 -5.45 17.51
CA ARG A 176 -14.97 -5.76 18.91
C ARG A 176 -14.97 -4.50 19.81
N GLY A 177 -15.52 -4.64 21.02
CA GLY A 177 -15.59 -3.62 22.07
C GLY A 177 -16.98 -3.59 22.73
N GLU A 178 -17.05 -3.19 24.00
CA GLU A 178 -18.30 -3.06 24.76
C GLU A 178 -18.94 -1.69 24.56
N GLN A 179 -18.11 -0.65 24.43
CA GLN A 179 -18.54 0.73 24.21
C GLN A 179 -17.82 1.31 22.99
N HIS A 180 -18.54 2.06 22.17
CA HIS A 180 -18.03 2.62 20.91
C HIS A 180 -18.18 4.15 20.88
N PHE A 181 -17.13 4.82 20.45
CA PHE A 181 -17.05 6.26 20.31
C PHE A 181 -16.71 6.63 18.86
N SER A 182 -17.57 7.45 18.27
CA SER A 182 -17.41 7.99 16.92
C SER A 182 -16.52 9.23 16.90
N TYR A 183 -16.00 9.55 15.73
CA TYR A 183 -15.14 10.71 15.47
C TYR A 183 -15.38 11.33 14.09
N ASP A 184 -16.44 10.92 13.41
CA ASP A 184 -16.75 11.39 12.05
C ASP A 184 -17.21 12.85 12.04
N LYS A 185 -17.85 13.30 13.13
CA LYS A 185 -18.41 14.66 13.22
C LYS A 185 -17.45 15.67 13.84
N ASN A 186 -16.42 15.19 14.55
CA ASN A 186 -15.43 16.03 15.22
C ASN A 186 -14.82 17.07 14.28
N GLU A 187 -15.13 18.34 14.52
CA GLU A 187 -14.71 19.50 13.70
C GLU A 187 -14.90 19.29 12.18
N GLY A 188 -15.97 18.58 11.79
CA GLY A 188 -16.27 18.34 10.38
C GLY A 188 -15.31 17.36 9.69
N ASN A 189 -14.64 16.47 10.43
CA ASN A 189 -13.67 15.52 9.89
C ASN A 189 -14.18 14.76 8.65
N ALA A 190 -15.34 14.10 8.73
CA ALA A 190 -15.91 13.39 7.58
C ALA A 190 -16.37 14.33 6.46
N SER A 191 -16.94 15.49 6.80
CA SER A 191 -17.35 16.51 5.82
C SER A 191 -16.16 17.04 5.02
N ASN A 192 -15.02 17.27 5.65
CA ASN A 192 -13.78 17.68 5.01
C ASN A 192 -13.24 16.59 4.06
N GLN A 193 -13.38 15.31 4.43
CA GLN A 193 -13.02 14.20 3.54
C GLN A 193 -13.92 14.16 2.30
N ILE A 194 -15.24 14.40 2.44
CA ILE A 194 -16.14 14.53 1.28
C ILE A 194 -15.74 15.73 0.41
N ALA A 195 -15.39 16.86 1.01
CA ALA A 195 -14.96 18.05 0.27
C ALA A 195 -13.73 17.76 -0.61
N VAL A 196 -12.76 16.99 -0.11
CA VAL A 196 -11.61 16.53 -0.89
C VAL A 196 -12.04 15.61 -2.05
N ILE A 197 -12.96 14.67 -1.81
CA ILE A 197 -13.49 13.78 -2.87
C ILE A 197 -14.18 14.60 -3.96
N MET A 198 -15.01 15.57 -3.59
CA MET A 198 -15.70 16.45 -4.53
C MET A 198 -14.72 17.35 -5.29
N MET A 199 -13.73 17.90 -4.61
CA MET A 199 -12.66 18.69 -5.25
C MET A 199 -11.96 17.88 -6.34
N LEU A 200 -11.55 16.65 -6.06
CA LEU A 200 -10.92 15.77 -7.05
C LEU A 200 -11.86 15.44 -8.21
N LEU A 201 -13.14 15.21 -7.94
CA LEU A 201 -14.14 14.91 -8.98
C LEU A 201 -14.34 16.10 -9.95
N PHE A 202 -14.35 17.33 -9.44
CA PHE A 202 -14.50 18.53 -10.26
C PHE A 202 -13.20 18.97 -10.94
N GLU A 203 -12.05 18.68 -10.34
CA GLU A 203 -10.74 18.99 -10.91
C GLU A 203 -10.42 18.07 -12.10
N MET A 204 -10.83 16.80 -12.04
CA MET A 204 -10.46 15.79 -13.03
C MET A 204 -10.76 16.18 -14.50
N PRO A 205 -11.95 16.70 -14.87
CA PRO A 205 -12.20 17.12 -16.26
C PRO A 205 -11.30 18.28 -16.71
N LEU A 206 -10.97 19.19 -15.79
CA LEU A 206 -10.11 20.34 -16.07
C LEU A 206 -8.66 19.91 -16.26
N SER A 207 -8.15 19.04 -15.38
CA SER A 207 -6.79 18.50 -15.50
C SER A 207 -6.65 17.59 -16.71
N HIS A 208 -7.67 16.80 -17.05
CA HIS A 208 -7.70 16.02 -18.29
C HIS A 208 -7.57 16.92 -19.53
N LEU A 209 -8.41 17.97 -19.62
CA LEU A 209 -8.37 18.90 -20.75
C LEU A 209 -7.02 19.60 -20.86
N LEU A 210 -6.49 20.10 -19.73
CA LEU A 210 -5.19 20.77 -19.70
C LEU A 210 -4.06 19.84 -20.16
N LEU A 211 -4.04 18.60 -19.66
CA LEU A 211 -3.05 17.61 -20.06
C LEU A 211 -3.21 17.21 -21.53
N HIS A 212 -4.42 17.09 -22.03
CA HIS A 212 -4.65 16.81 -23.45
C HIS A 212 -4.10 17.92 -24.35
N LEU A 213 -4.15 19.19 -23.90
CA LEU A 213 -3.65 20.34 -24.65
C LEU A 213 -2.14 20.56 -24.53
N VAL A 214 -1.57 20.33 -23.35
CA VAL A 214 -0.16 20.67 -23.05
C VAL A 214 0.77 19.45 -23.21
N ALA A 215 0.28 18.23 -23.01
CA ALA A 215 1.12 17.06 -23.04
C ALA A 215 1.52 16.68 -24.47
N VAL A 216 2.77 16.26 -24.63
CA VAL A 216 3.32 15.74 -25.90
C VAL A 216 2.56 14.51 -26.39
N LYS A 217 1.93 13.74 -25.49
CA LYS A 217 1.17 12.52 -25.80
C LYS A 217 -0.20 12.54 -25.12
N PRO A 218 -1.32 12.45 -25.88
CA PRO A 218 -2.67 12.42 -25.31
C PRO A 218 -2.93 11.27 -24.31
N VAL A 219 -2.18 10.16 -24.42
CA VAL A 219 -2.26 9.03 -23.51
C VAL A 219 -1.94 9.42 -22.06
N LEU A 220 -1.12 10.45 -21.84
CA LEU A 220 -0.76 10.89 -20.49
C LEU A 220 -1.96 11.41 -19.69
N ALA A 221 -2.94 12.06 -20.34
CA ALA A 221 -4.16 12.51 -19.69
C ALA A 221 -4.96 11.32 -19.12
N TRP A 222 -5.11 10.25 -19.90
CA TRP A 222 -5.78 9.02 -19.48
C TRP A 222 -5.05 8.29 -18.35
N ILE A 223 -3.72 8.30 -18.35
CA ILE A 223 -2.93 7.72 -17.25
C ILE A 223 -3.18 8.50 -15.96
N VAL A 224 -3.16 9.84 -16.02
CA VAL A 224 -3.42 10.70 -14.86
C VAL A 224 -4.83 10.49 -14.34
N ASP A 225 -5.83 10.43 -15.22
CA ASP A 225 -7.21 10.10 -14.85
C ASP A 225 -7.33 8.77 -14.11
N GLY A 226 -6.68 7.73 -14.62
CA GLY A 226 -6.67 6.41 -13.99
C GLY A 226 -6.05 6.47 -12.58
N LEU A 227 -4.96 7.20 -12.41
CA LEU A 227 -4.31 7.40 -11.10
C LEU A 227 -5.15 8.26 -10.15
N THR A 228 -5.86 9.26 -10.66
CA THR A 228 -6.78 10.11 -9.88
C THR A 228 -7.97 9.29 -9.38
N LEU A 229 -8.60 8.50 -10.25
CA LEU A 229 -9.69 7.58 -9.87
C LEU A 229 -9.22 6.54 -8.86
N TRP A 230 -8.01 6.00 -9.04
CA TRP A 230 -7.39 5.08 -8.09
C TRP A 230 -7.18 5.75 -6.73
N SER A 231 -6.63 6.96 -6.70
CA SER A 231 -6.42 7.73 -5.46
C SER A 231 -7.74 8.08 -4.78
N MET A 232 -8.77 8.42 -5.56
CA MET A 232 -10.11 8.70 -5.05
C MET A 232 -10.73 7.48 -4.34
N LEU A 233 -10.49 6.26 -4.83
CA LEU A 233 -10.91 5.04 -4.14
C LEU A 233 -10.36 4.97 -2.71
N TYR A 234 -9.10 5.36 -2.51
CA TYR A 234 -8.46 5.34 -1.18
C TYR A 234 -9.11 6.35 -0.23
N ILE A 235 -9.42 7.55 -0.73
CA ILE A 235 -10.08 8.59 0.09
C ILE A 235 -11.54 8.21 0.38
N VAL A 236 -12.25 7.59 -0.57
CA VAL A 236 -13.60 7.05 -0.33
C VAL A 236 -13.58 5.94 0.73
N ALA A 237 -12.56 5.08 0.70
CA ALA A 237 -12.37 4.05 1.71
C ALA A 237 -12.11 4.67 3.09
N GLU A 238 -11.26 5.70 3.18
CA GLU A 238 -10.99 6.45 4.41
C GLU A 238 -12.26 7.11 4.96
N TYR A 239 -13.04 7.77 4.11
CA TYR A 239 -14.32 8.40 4.46
C TYR A 239 -15.31 7.39 5.05
N ARG A 240 -15.48 6.25 4.37
CA ARG A 240 -16.39 5.21 4.88
C ARG A 240 -15.88 4.57 6.16
N ALA A 241 -14.56 4.34 6.27
CA ALA A 241 -13.99 3.83 7.51
C ALA A 241 -14.16 4.82 8.68
N THR A 242 -14.06 6.11 8.43
CA THR A 242 -14.30 7.17 9.42
C THR A 242 -15.68 7.10 10.06
N HIS A 243 -16.73 6.79 9.29
CA HIS A 243 -18.08 6.63 9.84
C HIS A 243 -18.30 5.31 10.60
N TRP A 244 -17.57 4.26 10.23
CA TRP A 244 -17.95 2.90 10.63
C TRP A 244 -16.92 2.18 11.50
N ARG A 245 -15.71 2.72 11.70
CA ARG A 245 -14.67 2.14 12.55
C ARG A 245 -14.48 2.96 13.83
N PRO A 246 -15.33 2.80 14.86
CA PRO A 246 -15.23 3.57 16.10
C PRO A 246 -13.99 3.20 16.92
N VAL A 247 -13.58 4.15 17.75
CA VAL A 247 -12.70 3.88 18.89
C VAL A 247 -13.51 3.14 19.93
N SER A 248 -13.04 1.97 20.37
CA SER A 248 -13.84 1.07 21.18
C SER A 248 -13.13 0.74 22.50
N LEU A 249 -13.88 0.67 23.59
CA LEU A 249 -13.40 0.22 24.88
C LEU A 249 -13.76 -1.25 25.03
N ASP A 250 -12.77 -2.10 25.28
CA ASP A 250 -12.97 -3.50 25.61
C ASP A 250 -12.79 -3.72 27.13
N LYS A 251 -12.83 -4.98 27.57
CA LYS A 251 -12.57 -5.33 28.98
C LYS A 251 -11.16 -4.98 29.43
N ASP A 252 -10.16 -5.31 28.61
CA ASP A 252 -8.74 -5.24 29.01
C ASP A 252 -7.96 -4.11 28.31
N ALA A 253 -8.51 -3.54 27.23
CA ALA A 253 -7.78 -2.60 26.39
C ALA A 253 -8.68 -1.59 25.67
N LEU A 254 -8.09 -0.43 25.36
CA LEU A 254 -8.61 0.53 24.42
C LEU A 254 -8.23 0.13 22.99
N LEU A 255 -9.24 -0.07 22.14
CA LEU A 255 -9.10 -0.42 20.73
C LEU A 255 -9.22 0.84 19.87
N ILE A 256 -8.09 1.35 19.41
CA ILE A 256 -8.02 2.57 18.59
C ILE A 256 -8.00 2.16 17.12
N ARG A 257 -9.13 2.41 16.45
CA ARG A 257 -9.33 2.29 15.00
C ARG A 257 -9.64 3.69 14.48
N TYR A 258 -8.88 4.20 13.52
CA TYR A 258 -9.00 5.58 13.05
C TYR A 258 -8.81 5.68 11.53
N GLY A 259 -9.88 5.43 10.77
CA GLY A 259 -9.84 5.33 9.31
C GLY A 259 -9.21 4.02 8.84
N VAL A 260 -8.82 3.93 7.58
CA VAL A 260 -8.01 2.84 7.00
C VAL A 260 -6.52 3.20 7.03
N PHE A 261 -6.18 4.48 6.93
CA PHE A 261 -4.79 4.94 6.82
C PHE A 261 -4.01 4.82 8.13
N ALA A 262 -4.67 4.96 9.29
CA ALA A 262 -4.01 4.74 10.56
C ALA A 262 -3.90 3.24 10.86
N ALA A 263 -2.73 2.81 11.33
CA ALA A 263 -2.58 1.47 11.88
C ALA A 263 -3.45 1.31 13.14
N ASP A 264 -4.16 0.19 13.23
CA ASP A 264 -4.94 -0.15 14.42
C ASP A 264 -4.04 -0.41 15.62
N ARG A 265 -4.51 -0.01 16.80
CA ARG A 265 -3.76 -0.16 18.05
C ARG A 265 -4.64 -0.71 19.14
N VAL A 266 -4.10 -1.69 19.85
CA VAL A 266 -4.65 -2.19 21.10
C VAL A 266 -3.77 -1.62 22.19
N VAL A 267 -4.34 -0.74 23.01
CA VAL A 267 -3.65 -0.08 24.13
C VAL A 267 -4.21 -0.66 25.42
N PRO A 268 -3.50 -1.58 26.09
CA PRO A 268 -3.94 -2.12 27.38
C PRO A 268 -4.09 -1.00 28.42
N TYR A 269 -5.05 -1.14 29.34
CA TYR A 269 -5.30 -0.10 30.35
C TYR A 269 -4.10 0.16 31.26
N TRP A 270 -3.32 -0.86 31.60
CA TRP A 270 -2.09 -0.71 32.38
C TRP A 270 -1.02 0.16 31.70
N MET A 271 -1.09 0.33 30.37
CA MET A 271 -0.17 1.17 29.61
C MET A 271 -0.55 2.66 29.71
N VAL A 272 -1.80 2.97 30.04
CA VAL A 272 -2.31 4.33 30.14
C VAL A 272 -1.89 4.92 31.49
N GLU A 273 -1.21 6.06 31.44
CA GLU A 273 -0.81 6.82 32.62
C GLU A 273 -1.91 7.80 33.02
N SER A 274 -2.42 8.57 32.06
CA SER A 274 -3.51 9.51 32.30
C SER A 274 -4.26 9.85 31.02
N ILE A 275 -5.49 10.32 31.19
CA ILE A 275 -6.36 10.81 30.12
C ILE A 275 -6.95 12.17 30.50
N SER A 276 -6.82 13.13 29.60
CA SER A 276 -7.25 14.51 29.81
C SER A 276 -7.84 15.12 28.55
N ARG A 277 -8.70 16.12 28.75
CA ARG A 277 -9.14 16.96 27.64
C ARG A 277 -7.96 17.75 27.11
N ARG A 278 -7.89 17.89 25.79
CA ARG A 278 -6.91 18.72 25.10
C ARG A 278 -7.67 19.63 24.15
N GLY A 279 -7.07 20.76 23.79
CA GLY A 279 -7.57 21.60 22.71
C GLY A 279 -6.40 22.17 21.93
N GLY A 280 -6.67 22.60 20.70
CA GLY A 280 -5.70 23.31 19.87
C GLY A 280 -4.68 22.42 19.17
N TYR A 281 -3.64 23.07 18.65
CA TYR A 281 -2.68 22.45 17.74
C TYR A 281 -1.78 21.42 18.44
N VAL A 282 -1.51 20.32 17.72
CA VAL A 282 -0.58 19.28 18.16
C VAL A 282 0.66 19.29 17.27
N PRO A 283 1.83 19.72 17.78
CA PRO A 283 3.07 19.74 17.00
C PRO A 283 3.50 18.33 16.58
N ARG A 284 4.24 18.26 15.46
CA ARG A 284 4.87 17.01 15.01
C ARG A 284 6.07 16.71 15.89
N GLU A 285 5.93 15.72 16.77
CA GLU A 285 6.98 15.29 17.70
C GLU A 285 7.16 13.76 17.65
N ARG A 286 8.38 13.29 17.90
CA ARG A 286 8.65 11.85 18.05
C ARG A 286 7.91 11.31 19.28
N GLY A 287 7.25 10.17 19.13
CA GLY A 287 6.46 9.55 20.20
C GLY A 287 5.07 10.15 20.42
N VAL A 288 4.66 11.15 19.63
CA VAL A 288 3.29 11.69 19.67
C VAL A 288 2.49 11.16 18.48
N LEU A 289 1.44 10.38 18.76
CA LEU A 289 0.47 9.96 17.75
C LEU A 289 -0.63 11.01 17.60
N ARG A 290 -0.95 11.35 16.35
CA ARG A 290 -1.98 12.32 15.99
C ARG A 290 -3.07 11.61 15.20
N LEU A 291 -4.22 11.43 15.84
CA LEU A 291 -5.36 10.67 15.34
C LEU A 291 -6.61 11.55 15.34
N TYR A 292 -6.58 12.60 14.52
CA TYR A 292 -7.71 13.52 14.36
C TYR A 292 -8.00 13.86 12.89
N GLN A 293 -7.30 13.23 11.93
CA GLN A 293 -7.47 13.40 10.48
C GLN A 293 -7.65 14.87 10.07
N PHE A 294 -8.84 15.25 9.58
CA PHE A 294 -9.22 16.60 9.15
C PHE A 294 -9.98 17.40 10.22
N GLY A 295 -10.15 16.87 11.43
CA GLY A 295 -10.71 17.57 12.58
C GLY A 295 -9.63 18.05 13.55
N GLY A 296 -10.01 18.26 14.81
CA GLY A 296 -9.13 18.72 15.89
C GLY A 296 -8.84 17.67 16.95
N ALA A 297 -7.71 17.79 17.63
CA ALA A 297 -7.41 16.98 18.81
C ALA A 297 -8.17 17.51 20.02
N ASN A 298 -9.00 16.67 20.63
CA ASN A 298 -9.78 17.05 21.81
C ASN A 298 -9.55 16.17 23.04
N VAL A 299 -8.84 15.05 22.88
CA VAL A 299 -8.44 14.16 23.96
C VAL A 299 -6.95 13.83 23.85
N GLU A 300 -6.25 13.86 24.97
CA GLU A 300 -4.87 13.38 25.11
C GLU A 300 -4.84 12.17 26.04
N ILE A 301 -4.20 11.09 25.58
CA ILE A 301 -3.90 9.89 26.34
C ILE A 301 -2.38 9.84 26.51
N ARG A 302 -1.91 9.93 27.76
CA ARG A 302 -0.50 9.75 28.10
C ARG A 302 -0.25 8.28 28.38
N LEU A 303 0.80 7.74 27.79
CA LEU A 303 1.23 6.37 27.99
C LEU A 303 2.46 6.35 28.88
N ARG A 304 2.59 5.26 29.64
CA ARG A 304 3.77 5.04 30.50
C ARG A 304 5.07 5.01 29.66
N PRO A 305 6.20 5.44 30.22
CA PRO A 305 7.49 5.41 29.53
C PRO A 305 7.83 4.01 28.97
N GLY A 306 8.38 3.96 27.76
CA GLY A 306 8.77 2.71 27.10
C GLY A 306 7.64 1.97 26.38
N SER A 307 6.42 2.51 26.38
CA SER A 307 5.27 1.97 25.66
C SER A 307 5.55 1.85 24.15
N ARG A 308 5.35 0.65 23.60
CA ARG A 308 5.53 0.35 22.17
C ARG A 308 4.20 0.02 21.54
N LEU A 309 3.88 0.74 20.46
CA LEU A 309 2.66 0.51 19.69
C LEU A 309 2.99 0.31 18.21
N PRO A 310 2.13 -0.40 17.45
CA PRO A 310 2.26 -0.52 16.01
C PRO A 310 2.30 0.86 15.33
N GLY A 311 3.30 1.06 14.49
CA GLY A 311 3.50 2.21 13.62
C GLY A 311 3.23 1.88 12.17
N PHE A 312 3.86 2.63 11.27
CA PHE A 312 3.78 2.40 9.83
C PHE A 312 4.46 1.09 9.44
N ALA A 313 3.91 0.39 8.44
CA ALA A 313 4.44 -0.90 7.95
C ALA A 313 4.61 -1.99 9.02
N GLY A 314 3.79 -1.96 10.08
CA GLY A 314 3.82 -2.96 11.16
C GLY A 314 5.04 -2.88 12.09
N ARG A 315 5.88 -1.86 11.96
CA ARG A 315 7.02 -1.65 12.88
C ARG A 315 6.54 -1.10 14.21
N GLU A 316 7.06 -1.60 15.32
CA GLU A 316 6.81 -1.00 16.62
C GLU A 316 7.53 0.34 16.74
N GLN A 317 6.86 1.31 17.34
CA GLN A 317 7.42 2.61 17.67
C GLN A 317 7.13 2.95 19.13
N VAL A 318 8.05 3.66 19.77
CA VAL A 318 7.85 4.19 21.12
C VAL A 318 6.83 5.32 21.04
N VAL A 319 5.79 5.25 21.87
CA VAL A 319 4.72 6.25 21.94
C VAL A 319 4.56 6.70 23.38
N THR A 320 4.59 8.02 23.59
CA THR A 320 4.38 8.64 24.90
C THR A 320 3.02 9.31 24.99
N ARG A 321 2.50 9.85 23.88
CA ARG A 321 1.23 10.56 23.85
C ARG A 321 0.40 10.18 22.63
N ILE A 322 -0.90 9.99 22.82
CA ILE A 322 -1.89 9.83 21.74
C ILE A 322 -2.86 11.00 21.84
N CYS A 323 -2.86 11.84 20.82
CA CYS A 323 -3.82 12.94 20.66
C CYS A 323 -4.88 12.49 19.67
N ILE A 324 -6.13 12.39 20.13
CA ILE A 324 -7.24 11.84 19.35
C ILE A 324 -8.41 12.84 19.30
N GLY A 325 -9.12 12.85 18.17
CA GLY A 325 -10.35 13.61 18.00
C GLY A 325 -11.55 12.68 18.14
N ILE A 326 -12.47 12.96 19.06
CA ILE A 326 -13.66 12.14 19.39
C ILE A 326 -14.91 13.02 19.45
N ASP A 327 -16.06 12.56 18.97
CA ASP A 327 -17.28 13.39 18.94
C ASP A 327 -17.79 13.79 20.34
N LYS A 328 -17.67 12.87 21.31
CA LYS A 328 -18.09 13.08 22.72
C LYS A 328 -16.88 12.91 23.65
N PRO A 329 -15.98 13.91 23.75
CA PRO A 329 -14.72 13.77 24.46
C PRO A 329 -14.90 13.52 25.96
N ASP A 330 -15.83 14.22 26.62
CA ASP A 330 -16.04 14.07 28.07
C ASP A 330 -16.55 12.67 28.43
N ALA A 331 -17.57 12.19 27.70
CA ALA A 331 -18.10 10.84 27.88
C ALA A 331 -17.04 9.75 27.63
N PHE A 332 -16.15 9.97 26.66
CA PHE A 332 -15.04 9.06 26.39
C PHE A 332 -14.02 9.05 27.54
N ILE A 333 -13.63 10.24 28.04
CA ILE A 333 -12.70 10.39 29.15
C ILE A 333 -13.23 9.69 30.40
N ASP A 334 -14.51 9.90 30.73
CA ASP A 334 -15.14 9.30 31.91
C ASP A 334 -15.22 7.78 31.79
N ALA A 335 -15.56 7.25 30.61
CA ALA A 335 -15.61 5.81 30.36
C ALA A 335 -14.22 5.15 30.49
N VAL A 336 -13.16 5.79 29.97
CA VAL A 336 -11.79 5.29 30.12
C VAL A 336 -11.34 5.35 31.58
N ARG A 337 -11.65 6.43 32.31
CA ARG A 337 -11.33 6.53 33.75
C ARG A 337 -12.01 5.46 34.58
N ALA A 338 -13.27 5.15 34.29
CA ALA A 338 -13.98 4.07 34.97
C ALA A 338 -13.29 2.71 34.76
N LYS A 339 -12.80 2.43 33.55
CA LYS A 339 -12.03 1.20 33.26
C LYS A 339 -10.66 1.18 33.96
N LEU A 340 -9.99 2.33 34.07
CA LEU A 340 -8.70 2.45 34.77
C LEU A 340 -8.81 2.26 36.29
N GLN A 341 -9.97 2.54 36.89
CA GLN A 341 -10.22 2.29 38.33
C GLN A 341 -10.53 0.82 38.62
N GLN A 342 -10.95 0.06 37.61
CA GLN A 342 -11.30 -1.37 37.72
C GLN A 342 -10.14 -2.30 37.36
N SER A 343 -9.09 -1.76 36.72
CA SER A 343 -7.86 -2.48 36.30
C SER A 343 -6.74 -2.26 37.30
#